data_AF-A0A6G8NWE9-F1
#
_entry.id   AF-A0A6G8NWE9-F1
#
_cell.length_a   1.000
_cell.length_b   1.000
_cell.length_c   1.000
_cell.angle_alpha   90.00
_cell.angle_beta   90.00
_cell.angle_gamma   90.00
#
_symmetry.space_group_name_H-M   'P 1'
#
loop_
_entity.id
_entity.type
_entity.pdbx_description
1 polymer ?
#
loop_
_entity_poly.entity_id
_entity_poly.type
_entity_poly.pdbx_seq_one_letter_code
_entity_poly.pdbx_strand_id
1 'polypeptide(L)'
;MQTQRWRAVCELIVPSRPGIIWVPAVDYLTIGRLYRIQVLPKDQKEQLWAPDGGPPEGCTADGDPELTRVGVLPMADLAVGALIGRIGGSTADGAGDQDRTFLFSVGRYCVIQAPEMPKVGALYLAVNDTRSNSMLLRGSLKVTVETAF
;
A
#
# COMPACT_ATOMS: atom_id res chain seq x y z
N MET A 1 24.38 -16.97 10.39
CA MET A 1 23.15 -16.30 9.93
C MET A 1 23.08 -14.94 10.61
N GLN A 2 23.35 -13.84 9.91
CA GLN A 2 23.09 -12.51 10.47
C GLN A 2 21.59 -12.27 10.42
N THR A 3 20.94 -12.13 11.57
CA THR A 3 19.56 -11.67 11.65
C THR A 3 19.52 -10.19 11.28
N GLN A 4 18.88 -9.88 10.14
CA GLN A 4 18.62 -8.50 9.75
C GLN A 4 17.83 -7.80 10.86
N ARG A 5 18.36 -6.69 11.37
CA ARG A 5 17.66 -5.86 12.36
C ARG A 5 16.85 -4.78 11.63
N TRP A 6 15.69 -4.45 12.19
CA TRP A 6 14.70 -3.54 11.62
C TRP A 6 14.44 -2.39 12.57
N ARG A 7 14.47 -1.15 12.06
CA ARG A 7 14.20 0.07 12.82
C ARG A 7 12.92 0.70 12.30
N ALA A 8 12.00 1.03 13.20
CA ALA A 8 10.79 1.78 12.88
C ALA A 8 11.13 3.09 12.16
N VAL A 9 10.45 3.31 11.04
CA VAL A 9 10.47 4.57 10.28
C VAL A 9 9.20 5.35 10.60
N CYS A 10 8.04 4.71 10.43
CA CYS A 10 6.75 5.32 10.74
C CYS A 10 5.65 4.27 10.96
N GLU A 11 4.53 4.75 11.46
CA GLU A 11 3.28 4.02 11.62
C GLU A 11 2.15 4.93 11.11
N LEU A 12 1.26 4.40 10.26
CA LEU A 12 0.22 5.18 9.61
C LEU A 12 -1.08 4.38 9.43
N ILE A 13 -2.15 5.11 9.12
CA ILE A 13 -3.49 4.57 8.84
C ILE A 13 -3.79 4.71 7.35
N VAL A 14 -4.25 3.64 6.71
CA VAL A 14 -4.60 3.60 5.28
C VAL A 14 -6.05 3.08 5.12
N PRO A 15 -6.95 3.83 4.47
CA PRO A 15 -6.84 5.25 4.13
C PRO A 15 -6.82 6.10 5.41
N SER A 16 -6.12 7.24 5.39
CA SER A 16 -6.00 8.11 6.57
C SER A 16 -7.23 8.97 6.83
N ARG A 17 -8.02 9.24 5.77
CA ARG A 17 -9.32 9.93 5.82
C ARG A 17 -10.10 9.67 4.52
N PRO A 18 -11.43 9.88 4.51
CA PRO A 18 -12.23 9.78 3.28
C PRO A 18 -11.68 10.66 2.15
N GLY A 19 -11.70 10.16 0.92
CA GLY A 19 -11.28 10.88 -0.28
C GLY A 19 -9.76 10.93 -0.54
N ILE A 20 -8.91 10.41 0.35
CA ILE A 20 -7.49 10.17 0.05
C ILE A 20 -7.32 8.77 -0.51
N ILE A 21 -6.77 8.70 -1.73
CA ILE A 21 -6.45 7.43 -2.40
C ILE A 21 -5.04 6.97 -2.02
N TRP A 22 -4.05 7.84 -2.24
CA TRP A 22 -2.65 7.59 -1.91
C TRP A 22 -2.27 8.28 -0.60
N VAL A 23 -1.94 7.49 0.42
CA VAL A 23 -1.47 7.99 1.72
C VAL A 23 0.06 8.05 1.71
N PRO A 24 0.69 9.22 1.93
CA PRO A 24 2.13 9.31 2.06
C PRO A 24 2.60 8.59 3.33
N ALA A 25 3.60 7.72 3.18
CA ALA A 25 4.17 6.95 4.30
C ALA A 25 5.59 7.41 4.64
N VAL A 26 6.45 7.63 3.64
CA VAL A 26 7.83 8.11 3.83
C VAL A 26 8.13 9.15 2.76
N ASP A 27 8.61 10.33 3.15
CA ASP A 27 8.85 11.44 2.22
C ASP A 27 9.94 11.14 1.19
N TYR A 28 10.97 10.37 1.57
CA TYR A 28 12.02 9.95 0.66
C TYR A 28 12.69 8.65 1.11
N LEU A 29 12.70 7.65 0.24
CA LEU A 29 13.42 6.39 0.47
C LEU A 29 14.92 6.54 0.16
N THR A 30 15.77 5.89 0.95
CA THR A 30 17.21 5.80 0.66
C THR A 30 17.47 4.71 -0.38
N ILE A 31 18.06 5.07 -1.52
CA ILE A 31 18.39 4.14 -2.63
C ILE A 31 19.09 2.88 -2.10
N GLY A 32 18.66 1.72 -2.59
CA GLY A 32 19.29 0.43 -2.26
C GLY A 32 19.01 -0.07 -0.85
N ARG A 33 18.37 0.72 0.02
CA ARG A 33 18.03 0.32 1.38
C ARG A 33 16.79 -0.57 1.39
N LEU A 34 16.78 -1.57 2.26
CA LEU A 34 15.62 -2.43 2.47
C LEU A 34 14.60 -1.75 3.40
N TYR A 35 13.34 -1.84 3.01
CA TYR A 35 12.19 -1.43 3.79
C TYR A 35 11.24 -2.61 3.98
N ARG A 36 10.71 -2.72 5.19
CA ARG A 36 9.69 -3.70 5.56
C ARG A 36 8.40 -2.97 5.85
N ILE A 37 7.31 -3.42 5.26
CA ILE A 37 5.97 -2.85 5.40
C ILE A 37 5.07 -3.96 5.92
N GLN A 38 4.34 -3.70 7.01
CA GLN A 38 3.53 -4.71 7.67
C GLN A 38 2.19 -4.17 8.15
N VAL A 39 1.16 -4.99 8.02
CA VAL A 39 -0.12 -4.85 8.71
C VAL A 39 -0.14 -5.86 9.85
N LEU A 40 0.15 -5.42 11.06
CA LEU A 40 0.22 -6.29 12.23
C LEU A 40 -1.20 -6.59 12.77
N PRO A 41 -1.48 -7.80 13.28
CA PRO A 41 -2.75 -8.09 13.94
C PRO A 41 -3.02 -7.12 15.10
N LYS A 42 -4.29 -6.72 15.25
CA LYS A 42 -4.77 -5.92 16.38
C LYS A 42 -5.53 -6.85 17.33
N ASP A 43 -5.13 -6.88 18.60
CA ASP A 43 -5.76 -7.75 19.62
C ASP A 43 -5.84 -9.22 19.19
N GLN A 44 -4.76 -9.72 18.56
CA GLN A 44 -4.64 -11.07 17.97
C GLN A 44 -5.62 -11.38 16.83
N LYS A 45 -6.31 -10.37 16.29
CA LYS A 45 -7.18 -10.48 15.12
C LYS A 45 -6.56 -9.78 13.92
N GLU A 46 -6.80 -10.32 12.74
CA GLU A 46 -6.41 -9.66 11.51
C GLU A 46 -7.15 -8.32 11.38
N GLN A 47 -6.45 -7.33 10.83
CA GLN A 47 -7.07 -6.06 10.50
C GLN A 47 -7.81 -6.21 9.17
N LEU A 48 -9.02 -5.67 9.12
CA LEU A 48 -9.91 -5.75 7.98
C LEU A 48 -10.35 -4.35 7.55
N TRP A 49 -10.54 -4.20 6.25
CA TRP A 49 -11.27 -3.08 5.64
C TRP A 49 -12.27 -3.66 4.63
N ALA A 50 -13.31 -2.91 4.27
CA ALA A 50 -14.38 -3.41 3.43
C ALA A 50 -14.49 -2.56 2.16
N PRO A 51 -13.95 -3.04 1.03
CA PRO A 51 -14.23 -2.47 -0.29
C PRO A 51 -15.74 -2.47 -0.56
N ASP A 52 -16.21 -1.50 -1.34
CA ASP A 52 -17.63 -1.45 -1.68
C ASP A 52 -18.06 -2.67 -2.51
N GLY A 53 -19.23 -3.23 -2.21
CA GLY A 53 -19.69 -4.49 -2.83
C GLY A 53 -18.90 -5.76 -2.44
N GLY A 54 -17.92 -5.64 -1.55
CA GLY A 54 -17.23 -6.79 -0.94
C GLY A 54 -18.00 -7.40 0.25
N PRO A 55 -17.42 -8.42 0.91
CA PRO A 55 -18.03 -9.08 2.06
C PRO A 55 -18.33 -8.09 3.20
N PRO A 56 -19.45 -8.27 3.94
CA PRO A 56 -19.80 -7.40 5.07
C PRO A 56 -18.73 -7.31 6.16
N GLU A 57 -18.02 -8.41 6.42
CA GLU A 57 -16.92 -8.52 7.37
C GLU A 57 -15.63 -7.82 6.90
N GLY A 58 -15.53 -7.52 5.61
CA GLY A 58 -14.34 -6.98 4.97
C GLY A 58 -13.31 -8.04 4.57
N CYS A 59 -12.21 -7.59 3.97
CA CYS A 59 -11.07 -8.41 3.59
C CYS A 59 -9.80 -7.92 4.29
N THR A 60 -8.78 -8.77 4.31
CA THR A 60 -7.46 -8.41 4.83
C THR A 60 -6.72 -7.50 3.83
N ALA A 61 -5.51 -7.10 4.20
CA ALA A 61 -4.61 -6.39 3.30
C ALA A 61 -4.24 -7.18 2.02
N ASP A 62 -4.53 -8.48 1.92
CA ASP A 62 -4.30 -9.28 0.71
C ASP A 62 -5.43 -9.13 -0.32
N GLY A 63 -6.54 -8.48 0.06
CA GLY A 63 -7.70 -8.23 -0.81
C GLY A 63 -8.71 -9.36 -0.87
N ASP A 64 -9.71 -9.19 -1.73
CA ASP A 64 -10.76 -10.15 -2.02
C ASP A 64 -10.64 -10.61 -3.49
N PRO A 65 -10.26 -11.87 -3.75
CA PRO A 65 -10.07 -12.39 -5.10
C PRO A 65 -11.39 -12.62 -5.85
N GLU A 66 -12.52 -12.74 -5.15
CA GLU A 66 -13.84 -12.96 -5.76
C GLU A 66 -14.51 -11.64 -6.17
N LEU A 67 -14.07 -10.52 -5.58
CA LEU A 67 -14.56 -9.19 -5.90
C LEU A 67 -13.96 -8.70 -7.22
N THR A 68 -14.83 -8.38 -8.17
CA THR A 68 -14.44 -7.86 -9.50
C THR A 68 -14.84 -6.39 -9.66
N ARG A 69 -14.15 -5.68 -10.55
CA ARG A 69 -14.41 -4.27 -10.86
C ARG A 69 -14.54 -4.05 -12.36
N VAL A 70 -15.49 -3.18 -12.71
CA VAL A 70 -15.54 -2.57 -14.04
C VAL A 70 -14.65 -1.33 -14.01
N GLY A 71 -13.51 -1.38 -14.70
CA GLY A 71 -12.53 -0.29 -14.77
C GLY A 71 -11.09 -0.76 -14.59
N VAL A 72 -10.15 0.18 -14.68
CA VAL A 72 -8.72 -0.10 -14.52
C VAL A 72 -8.34 0.00 -13.05
N LEU A 73 -7.85 -1.11 -12.48
CA LEU A 73 -7.20 -1.12 -11.17
C LEU A 73 -5.78 -0.57 -11.28
N PRO A 74 -5.24 0.07 -10.23
CA PRO A 74 -3.82 0.46 -10.19
C PRO A 74 -2.88 -0.74 -10.45
N MET A 75 -3.24 -1.92 -9.91
CA MET A 75 -2.56 -3.19 -10.20
C MET A 75 -3.60 -4.22 -10.64
N ALA A 76 -3.72 -4.45 -11.95
CA ALA A 76 -4.74 -5.32 -12.55
C ALA A 76 -4.63 -6.79 -12.15
N ASP A 77 -3.41 -7.27 -11.84
CA ASP A 77 -3.14 -8.66 -11.47
C ASP A 77 -3.36 -8.95 -9.97
N LEU A 78 -3.76 -7.94 -9.19
CA LEU A 78 -4.02 -8.09 -7.76
C LEU A 78 -5.52 -8.03 -7.46
N ALA A 79 -5.91 -8.73 -6.39
CA ALA A 79 -7.26 -8.71 -5.86
C ALA A 79 -7.72 -7.28 -5.51
N VAL A 80 -9.03 -7.05 -5.61
CA VAL A 80 -9.64 -5.79 -5.18
C VAL A 80 -9.52 -5.69 -3.67
N GLY A 81 -9.15 -4.52 -3.16
CA GLY A 81 -8.94 -4.34 -1.72
C GLY A 81 -7.55 -4.74 -1.22
N ALA A 82 -6.64 -5.21 -2.09
CA ALA A 82 -5.26 -5.49 -1.68
C ALA A 82 -4.53 -4.19 -1.31
N LEU A 83 -3.68 -4.20 -0.29
CA LEU A 83 -2.79 -3.08 0.03
C LEU A 83 -1.66 -3.06 -1.00
N ILE A 84 -1.46 -1.90 -1.63
CA ILE A 84 -0.43 -1.66 -2.63
C ILE A 84 0.44 -0.47 -2.25
N GLY A 85 1.64 -0.45 -2.82
CA GLY A 85 2.61 0.61 -2.62
C GLY A 85 3.01 1.24 -3.94
N ARG A 86 3.40 2.52 -3.85
CA ARG A 86 3.96 3.30 -4.94
C ARG A 86 5.17 4.07 -4.46
N ILE A 87 6.28 3.98 -5.17
CA ILE A 87 7.48 4.81 -4.95
C ILE A 87 7.61 5.79 -6.11
N GLY A 88 7.92 7.05 -5.80
CA GLY A 88 8.08 8.09 -6.81
C GLY A 88 6.76 8.59 -7.38
N GLY A 89 6.85 9.47 -8.38
CA GLY A 89 5.72 10.20 -8.96
C GLY A 89 5.06 11.20 -8.02
N SER A 90 4.05 11.91 -8.52
CA SER A 90 3.19 12.81 -7.74
C SER A 90 1.90 12.10 -7.34
N THR A 91 1.17 12.62 -6.34
CA THR A 91 -0.20 12.17 -6.02
C THR A 91 -1.23 12.49 -7.10
N ALA A 92 -0.83 13.20 -8.17
CA ALA A 92 -1.71 13.64 -9.25
C ALA A 92 -1.91 12.63 -10.40
N ASP A 93 -1.21 11.49 -10.40
CA ASP A 93 -1.35 10.39 -11.39
C ASP A 93 -1.34 10.88 -12.87
N GLY A 94 -0.35 11.68 -13.25
CA GLY A 94 -0.20 12.16 -14.63
C GLY A 94 0.46 11.12 -15.56
N ALA A 95 0.15 11.15 -16.86
CA ALA A 95 0.70 10.21 -17.84
C ALA A 95 2.25 10.19 -17.90
N GLY A 96 2.91 11.30 -17.56
CA GLY A 96 4.38 11.41 -17.48
C GLY A 96 5.01 10.83 -16.20
N ASP A 97 4.22 10.39 -15.22
CA ASP A 97 4.72 9.82 -13.96
C ASP A 97 4.97 8.31 -14.06
N GLN A 98 4.44 7.61 -15.07
CA GLN A 98 4.56 6.15 -15.18
C GLN A 98 6.02 5.68 -15.20
N ASP A 99 6.88 6.35 -15.98
CA ASP A 99 8.31 6.02 -16.06
C ASP A 99 9.09 6.33 -14.77
N ARG A 100 8.52 7.15 -13.89
CA ARG A 100 9.11 7.61 -12.62
C ARG A 100 8.45 6.99 -11.39
N THR A 101 7.50 6.09 -11.60
CA THR A 101 6.81 5.38 -10.52
C THR A 101 7.22 3.92 -10.48
N PHE A 102 7.19 3.37 -9.27
CA PHE A 102 7.34 1.95 -9.03
C PHE A 102 6.15 1.48 -8.19
N LEU A 103 5.22 0.78 -8.84
CA LEU A 103 4.06 0.16 -8.20
C LEU A 103 4.39 -1.28 -7.80
N PHE A 104 3.94 -1.69 -6.62
CA PHE A 104 4.20 -3.02 -6.09
C PHE A 104 3.11 -3.48 -5.11
N SER A 105 2.95 -4.80 -5.00
CA SER A 105 2.07 -5.41 -4.02
C SER A 105 2.65 -5.31 -2.62
N VAL A 106 1.83 -4.96 -1.63
CA VAL A 106 2.23 -4.95 -0.21
C VAL A 106 1.58 -6.11 0.55
N GLY A 107 0.27 -6.30 0.42
CA GLY A 107 -0.44 -7.30 1.22
C GLY A 107 -0.31 -7.06 2.73
N ARG A 108 -0.35 -8.13 3.53
CA ARG A 108 -0.08 -8.07 4.97
C ARG A 108 1.40 -7.86 5.32
N TYR A 109 2.31 -8.27 4.44
CA TYR A 109 3.75 -8.23 4.67
C TYR A 109 4.51 -8.09 3.36
N CYS A 110 5.38 -7.08 3.27
CA CYS A 110 6.26 -6.89 2.13
C CYS A 110 7.64 -6.40 2.57
N VAL A 111 8.68 -6.91 1.91
CA VAL A 111 10.03 -6.35 1.99
C VAL A 111 10.43 -5.90 0.59
N ILE A 112 10.79 -4.64 0.47
CA ILE A 112 11.25 -4.05 -0.78
C ILE A 112 12.66 -3.49 -0.62
N GLN A 113 13.43 -3.51 -1.70
CA GLN A 113 14.60 -2.66 -1.83
C GLN A 113 14.18 -1.37 -2.52
N ALA A 114 14.54 -0.22 -1.94
CA ALA A 114 14.28 1.05 -2.60
C ALA A 114 14.97 1.08 -3.98
N PRO A 115 14.23 1.41 -5.05
CA PRO A 115 14.74 1.37 -6.41
C PRO A 115 15.83 2.42 -6.61
N GLU A 116 16.51 2.35 -7.76
CA GLU A 116 17.46 3.38 -8.20
C GLU A 116 16.73 4.59 -8.82
N MET A 117 17.50 5.64 -9.14
CA MET A 117 17.01 6.76 -9.94
C MET A 117 16.55 6.26 -11.33
N PRO A 118 15.50 6.83 -11.93
CA PRO A 118 14.71 7.98 -11.46
C PRO A 118 13.49 7.60 -10.61
N LYS A 119 13.36 6.33 -10.19
CA LYS A 119 12.13 5.80 -9.53
C LYS A 119 12.12 5.99 -8.02
N VAL A 120 13.29 6.18 -7.39
CA VAL A 120 13.35 6.46 -5.96
C VAL A 120 12.65 7.79 -5.63
N GLY A 121 11.97 7.83 -4.50
CA GLY A 121 11.24 9.01 -4.06
C GLY A 121 10.41 8.71 -2.81
N ALA A 122 9.32 9.46 -2.65
CA ALA A 122 8.36 9.22 -1.59
C ALA A 122 7.67 7.86 -1.74
N LEU A 123 7.40 7.20 -0.62
CA LEU A 123 6.56 6.01 -0.53
C LEU A 123 5.12 6.42 -0.24
N TYR A 124 4.19 5.93 -1.05
CA TYR A 124 2.75 6.04 -0.83
C TYR A 124 2.13 4.65 -0.71
N LEU A 125 1.06 4.55 0.08
CA LEU A 125 0.26 3.34 0.24
C LEU A 125 -1.20 3.61 -0.14
N ALA A 126 -1.85 2.63 -0.76
CA ALA A 126 -3.25 2.73 -1.15
C ALA A 126 -3.92 1.35 -1.15
N VAL A 127 -5.25 1.37 -1.25
CA VAL A 127 -6.04 0.19 -1.62
C VAL A 127 -5.98 -0.03 -3.12
N ASN A 128 -5.87 -1.28 -3.56
CA ASN A 128 -6.03 -1.67 -4.96
C ASN A 128 -7.52 -1.68 -5.31
N ASP A 129 -8.03 -0.52 -5.70
CA ASP A 129 -9.38 -0.38 -6.23
C ASP A 129 -9.40 0.73 -7.27
N THR A 130 -10.45 0.76 -8.07
CA THR A 130 -10.78 1.87 -8.96
C THR A 130 -10.92 3.19 -8.17
N ARG A 131 -10.65 4.31 -8.85
CA ARG A 131 -10.68 5.65 -8.25
C ARG A 131 -12.02 5.98 -7.58
N SER A 132 -13.14 5.59 -8.18
CA SER A 132 -14.47 5.83 -7.61
C SER A 132 -14.73 4.98 -6.37
N ASN A 133 -14.40 3.69 -6.41
CA ASN A 133 -14.72 2.77 -5.31
C ASN A 133 -13.75 2.88 -4.13
N SER A 134 -12.50 3.28 -4.36
CA SER A 134 -11.55 3.59 -3.26
C SER A 134 -12.07 4.69 -2.32
N MET A 135 -12.94 5.59 -2.78
CA MET A 135 -13.59 6.60 -1.94
C MET A 135 -14.72 6.04 -1.08
N LEU A 136 -15.24 4.85 -1.42
CA LEU A 136 -16.33 4.17 -0.70
C LEU A 136 -15.83 3.10 0.27
N LEU A 137 -14.51 2.89 0.33
CA LEU A 137 -13.86 1.95 1.23
C LEU A 137 -14.25 2.26 2.69
N ARG A 138 -14.68 1.24 3.44
CA ARG A 138 -15.01 1.35 4.86
C ARG A 138 -13.92 0.71 5.72
N GLY A 139 -13.63 1.31 6.87
CA GLY A 139 -12.57 0.86 7.75
C GLY A 139 -11.19 1.36 7.32
N SER A 140 -10.16 0.89 8.02
CA SER A 140 -8.77 1.27 7.74
C SER A 140 -7.79 0.26 8.32
N LEU A 141 -6.60 0.23 7.74
CA LEU A 141 -5.49 -0.60 8.18
C LEU A 141 -4.44 0.28 8.83
N LYS A 142 -3.97 -0.15 10.00
CA LYS A 142 -2.79 0.37 10.66
C LYS A 142 -1.56 -0.37 10.14
N VAL A 143 -0.67 0.34 9.44
CA VAL A 143 0.53 -0.23 8.81
C VAL A 143 1.79 0.40 9.39
N THR A 144 2.78 -0.45 9.61
CA THR A 144 4.11 -0.10 10.11
C THR A 144 5.11 -0.17 8.96
N VAL A 145 5.98 0.84 8.85
CA VAL A 145 7.10 0.86 7.92
C VAL A 145 8.40 0.89 8.72
N GLU A 146 9.31 -0.01 8.40
CA GLU A 146 10.61 -0.15 9.02
C GLU A 146 11.71 -0.21 7.96
N THR A 147 12.94 0.04 8.38
CA THR A 147 14.10 -0.04 7.50
C THR A 147 15.21 -0.90 8.11
N ALA A 148 15.91 -1.63 7.25
CA ALA A 148 17.08 -2.41 7.63
C ALA A 148 18.21 -1.51 8.16
N PHE A 149 18.95 -1.98 9.16
CA PHE A 149 20.18 -1.36 9.65
C PHE A 149 21.19 -2.43 10.10
#